data_AF-K1US62-F1
#
_entry.id   AF-K1US62-F1
#
_cell.length_a   1.000
_cell.length_b   1.000
_cell.length_c   1.000
_cell.angle_alpha   90.00
_cell.angle_beta   90.00
_cell.angle_gamma   90.00
#
_symmetry.space_group_name_H-M   'P 1'
#
loop_
_entity.id
_entity.type
_entity.pdbx_description
1 polymer ?
#
loop_
_entity_poly.entity_id
_entity_poly.type
_entity_poly.pdbx_seq_one_letter_code
_entity_poly.pdbx_strand_id
1 'polypeptide(L)'
;MGVYLSFCKFKTITNAQFVGLENYIKIFADKDFVNAFGFTLKFSVVSIITINVFAFILALALTRKIKGTNLFRTVFFMPNLIGGIILGYIWQQMINAVLLKYETT
;
A
#
# COMPACT_ATOMS: atom_id res chain seq x y z
N MET A 1 19.34 -14.15 -12.89
CA MET A 1 20.28 -13.06 -12.54
C MET A 1 19.94 -12.37 -11.22
N GLY A 2 18.68 -11.98 -10.95
CA GLY A 2 18.31 -11.29 -9.70
C GLY A 2 18.47 -12.12 -8.42
N VAL A 3 18.11 -13.40 -8.45
CA VAL A 3 18.24 -14.30 -7.29
C VAL A 3 19.71 -14.50 -6.88
N TYR A 4 20.63 -14.56 -7.84
CA TYR A 4 22.07 -14.71 -7.56
C TYR A 4 22.67 -13.44 -6.93
N LEU A 5 22.19 -12.26 -7.33
CA LEU A 5 22.59 -10.99 -6.73
C LEU A 5 22.08 -10.82 -5.30
N SER A 6 20.95 -11.45 -4.92
CA SER A 6 20.46 -11.43 -3.54
C SER A 6 21.42 -12.10 -2.55
N PHE A 7 22.24 -13.04 -3.01
CA PHE A 7 23.29 -13.70 -2.22
C PHE A 7 24.66 -12.99 -2.28
N CYS A 8 24.77 -11.92 -3.07
CA CYS A 8 25.98 -11.11 -3.19
C CYS A 8 25.82 -9.79 -2.45
N LYS A 9 26.81 -9.40 -1.65
CA LYS A 9 26.91 -8.04 -1.10
C LYS A 9 27.52 -7.15 -2.18
N PHE A 10 26.70 -6.26 -2.74
CA PHE A 10 27.14 -5.27 -3.72
C PHE A 10 26.80 -3.87 -3.22
N LYS A 11 27.77 -2.94 -3.27
CA LYS A 11 27.54 -1.50 -3.07
C LYS A 11 27.37 -0.77 -4.42
N THR A 12 28.01 -1.32 -5.44
CA THR A 12 28.00 -0.92 -6.85
C THR A 12 28.15 -2.21 -7.64
N ILE A 13 27.49 -2.33 -8.80
CA ILE A 13 27.38 -3.55 -9.65
C ILE A 13 28.73 -4.25 -9.90
N THR A 14 29.85 -3.55 -9.73
CA THR A 14 31.23 -3.99 -10.00
C THR A 14 31.94 -4.73 -8.86
N ASN A 15 31.43 -4.73 -7.62
CA ASN A 15 32.10 -5.38 -6.46
C ASN A 15 31.13 -6.33 -5.72
N ALA A 16 30.59 -7.31 -6.45
CA ALA A 16 29.71 -8.32 -5.89
C ALA A 16 30.52 -9.44 -5.23
N GLN A 17 30.74 -9.35 -3.91
CA GLN A 17 31.26 -10.48 -3.15
C GLN A 17 30.10 -11.41 -2.77
N PHE A 18 30.23 -12.71 -3.05
CA PHE A 18 29.23 -13.70 -2.66
C PHE A 18 29.32 -13.91 -1.14
N VAL A 19 28.31 -13.45 -0.40
CA VAL A 19 28.27 -13.52 1.07
C VAL A 19 27.21 -14.53 1.55
N GLY A 20 26.62 -15.29 0.62
CA GLY A 20 25.64 -16.33 0.94
C GLY A 20 24.42 -15.77 1.69
N LEU A 21 24.08 -16.37 2.83
CA LEU A 21 22.89 -16.07 3.64
C LEU A 21 23.10 -14.99 4.71
N GLU A 22 24.30 -14.43 4.88
CA GLU A 22 24.58 -13.41 5.92
C GLU A 22 23.71 -12.16 5.76
N ASN A 23 23.38 -11.76 4.53
CA ASN A 23 22.51 -10.62 4.29
C ASN A 23 21.09 -10.84 4.86
N TYR A 24 20.56 -12.05 4.74
CA TYR A 24 19.26 -12.39 5.31
C TYR A 24 19.31 -12.42 6.84
N ILE A 25 20.34 -13.04 7.43
CA ILE A 25 20.52 -13.09 8.89
C ILE A 25 20.66 -11.68 9.47
N LYS A 26 21.40 -10.79 8.79
CA LYS A 26 21.59 -9.40 9.22
C LYS A 26 20.30 -8.58 9.15
N ILE A 27 19.47 -8.80 8.13
CA ILE A 27 18.17 -8.13 7.96
C ILE A 27 17.17 -8.61 9.01
N PHE A 28 17.13 -9.91 9.31
CA PHE A 28 16.27 -10.46 10.36
C PHE A 28 16.77 -10.17 11.80
N ALA A 29 18.06 -9.85 11.96
CA ALA A 29 18.63 -9.39 13.24
C ALA A 29 18.40 -7.89 13.50
N ASP A 30 18.03 -7.13 12.46
CA ASP A 30 17.74 -5.71 12.58
C ASP A 30 16.31 -5.51 13.13
N LYS A 31 16.23 -4.94 14.33
CA LYS A 31 14.96 -4.70 15.02
C LYS A 31 14.08 -3.71 14.25
N ASP A 32 14.68 -2.77 13.52
CA ASP A 32 13.91 -1.79 12.74
C ASP A 32 13.24 -2.46 11.54
N PHE A 33 13.93 -3.40 10.88
CA PHE A 33 13.35 -4.17 9.79
C PHE A 33 12.21 -5.07 10.26
N VAL A 34 12.41 -5.81 11.36
CA VAL A 34 11.39 -6.72 11.90
C VAL A 34 10.16 -5.93 12.37
N ASN A 35 10.36 -4.76 12.99
CA ASN A 35 9.27 -3.91 13.43
C ASN A 35 8.52 -3.29 12.23
N ALA A 36 9.24 -2.78 11.23
CA ALA A 36 8.64 -2.26 10.01
C ALA A 36 7.86 -3.35 9.26
N PHE A 37 8.42 -4.56 9.14
CA PHE A 37 7.76 -5.71 8.52
C PHE A 37 6.48 -6.11 9.26
N GLY A 38 6.53 -6.16 10.59
CA GLY A 38 5.36 -6.41 11.43
C GLY A 38 4.29 -5.33 11.28
N PHE A 39 4.69 -4.05 11.22
CA PHE A 39 3.78 -2.94 10.97
C PHE A 39 3.13 -3.04 9.59
N THR A 40 3.90 -3.29 8.53
CA THR A 40 3.39 -3.45 7.16
C THR A 40 2.42 -4.63 7.07
N LEU A 41 2.75 -5.77 7.69
CA LEU A 41 1.85 -6.92 7.74
C LEU A 41 0.55 -6.59 8.47
N LYS A 42 0.63 -6.01 9.66
CA LYS A 42 -0.56 -5.62 10.44
C LYS A 42 -1.40 -4.60 9.68
N PHE A 43 -0.76 -3.59 9.09
CA PHE A 43 -1.41 -2.57 8.27
C PHE A 43 -2.12 -3.21 7.06
N SER A 44 -1.46 -4.12 6.35
CA SER A 44 -2.03 -4.81 5.19
C SER A 44 -3.25 -5.64 5.60
N VAL A 45 -3.14 -6.46 6.65
CA VAL A 45 -4.25 -7.29 7.15
C VAL A 45 -5.42 -6.44 7.59
N VAL A 46 -5.20 -5.41 8.40
CA VAL A 46 -6.26 -4.50 8.87
C VAL A 46 -6.91 -3.77 7.69
N SER A 47 -6.11 -3.29 6.73
CA SER A 47 -6.62 -2.62 5.53
C SER A 47 -7.50 -3.55 4.69
N ILE A 48 -7.05 -4.77 4.42
CA ILE A 48 -7.80 -5.77 3.64
C ILE A 48 -9.12 -6.11 4.33
N ILE A 49 -9.08 -6.37 5.65
CA ILE A 49 -10.30 -6.69 6.42
C ILE A 49 -11.27 -5.51 6.36
N THR A 50 -10.79 -4.30 6.63
CA THR A 50 -11.62 -3.08 6.64
C THR A 50 -12.27 -2.86 5.27
N ILE A 51 -11.49 -2.89 4.19
CA ILE A 51 -11.98 -2.71 2.82
C ILE A 51 -13.04 -3.78 2.48
N ASN A 52 -12.79 -5.05 2.81
CA ASN A 52 -13.74 -6.12 2.54
C ASN A 52 -15.04 -5.93 3.33
N VAL A 53 -14.97 -5.62 4.62
CA VAL A 53 -16.15 -5.39 5.45
C VAL A 53 -17.00 -4.25 4.88
N PHE A 54 -16.40 -3.11 4.55
CA PHE A 54 -17.11 -1.99 3.91
C PHE A 54 -17.69 -2.37 2.55
N ALA A 55 -16.93 -3.09 1.71
CA ALA A 55 -17.40 -3.56 0.41
C ALA A 55 -18.61 -4.51 0.54
N PHE A 56 -18.59 -5.43 1.52
CA PHE A 56 -19.71 -6.34 1.78
C PHE A 56 -20.94 -5.60 2.30
N ILE A 57 -20.79 -4.63 3.21
CA ILE A 57 -21.90 -3.81 3.71
C ILE A 57 -22.54 -3.03 2.55
N LEU A 58 -21.73 -2.38 1.73
CA LEU A 58 -22.19 -1.66 0.54
C LEU A 58 -22.87 -2.59 -0.46
N ALA A 59 -22.29 -3.77 -0.73
CA ALA A 59 -22.87 -4.76 -1.64
C ALA A 59 -24.23 -5.26 -1.15
N LEU A 60 -24.37 -5.58 0.14
CA LEU A 60 -25.64 -6.02 0.73
C LEU A 60 -26.70 -4.92 0.72
N ALA A 61 -26.32 -3.68 1.04
CA ALA A 61 -27.21 -2.52 0.96
C ALA A 61 -27.73 -2.31 -0.47
N LEU A 62 -26.86 -2.49 -1.47
CA LEU A 62 -27.18 -2.28 -2.88
C LEU A 62 -28.00 -3.43 -3.50
N THR A 63 -27.85 -4.65 -3.00
CA THR A 63 -28.59 -5.83 -3.47
C THR A 63 -30.10 -5.72 -3.17
N ARG A 64 -30.50 -4.89 -2.19
CA ARG A 64 -31.89 -4.72 -1.74
C ARG A 64 -32.83 -3.92 -2.67
N LYS A 65 -32.63 -3.94 -4.00
CA LYS A 65 -33.48 -3.25 -5.02
C LYS A 65 -33.49 -1.71 -4.93
N ILE A 66 -32.33 -1.06 -5.07
CA ILE A 66 -32.31 0.38 -5.39
C ILE A 66 -32.11 0.53 -6.90
N LYS A 67 -33.02 1.23 -7.60
CA LYS A 67 -33.03 1.50 -9.06
C LYS A 67 -31.85 2.39 -9.55
N GLY A 68 -30.63 2.14 -9.07
CA GLY A 68 -29.44 2.97 -9.34
C GLY A 68 -28.11 2.20 -9.35
N THR A 69 -28.14 0.86 -9.33
CA THR A 69 -26.95 -0.01 -9.23
C THR A 69 -25.86 0.33 -10.25
N ASN A 70 -26.24 0.65 -11.49
CA ASN A 70 -25.29 1.04 -12.54
C ASN A 70 -24.60 2.38 -12.24
N LEU A 71 -25.32 3.37 -11.71
CA LEU A 71 -24.77 4.69 -11.40
C LEU A 71 -23.81 4.63 -10.20
N PHE A 72 -24.17 3.86 -9.17
CA PHE A 72 -23.29 3.59 -8.04
C PHE A 72 -22.03 2.84 -8.46
N ARG A 73 -22.16 1.82 -9.32
CA ARG A 73 -20.99 1.13 -9.86
C ARG A 73 -20.05 2.11 -10.56
N THR A 74 -20.56 2.97 -11.44
CA THR A 74 -19.70 3.96 -12.12
C THR A 74 -18.95 4.87 -11.16
N VAL A 75 -19.61 5.41 -10.12
CA VAL A 75 -18.97 6.31 -9.15
C VAL A 75 -17.92 5.57 -8.29
N PHE A 76 -18.21 4.35 -7.86
CA PHE A 76 -17.25 3.54 -7.08
C PHE A 76 -16.03 3.09 -7.89
N PHE A 77 -16.22 2.80 -9.18
CA PHE A 77 -15.13 2.36 -10.05
C PHE A 77 -14.35 3.53 -10.68
N MET A 78 -14.94 4.74 -10.76
CA MET A 78 -14.30 5.95 -11.29
C MET A 78 -12.90 6.23 -10.72
N PRO A 79 -12.66 6.23 -9.39
CA PRO A 79 -11.34 6.51 -8.85
C PRO A 79 -10.30 5.42 -9.16
N ASN A 80 -10.72 4.16 -9.33
CA ASN A 80 -9.82 3.07 -9.72
C ASN A 80 -9.34 3.16 -11.17
N LEU A 81 -10.01 3.95 -12.02
CA LEU A 81 -9.55 4.25 -13.38
C LEU A 81 -8.44 5.31 -13.40
N ILE A 82 -8.30 6.10 -12.33
CA ILE A 82 -7.26 7.10 -12.19
C ILE A 82 -5.93 6.41 -11.87
N GLY A 83 -4.86 6.73 -12.60
CA GLY A 83 -3.53 6.17 -12.35
C GLY A 83 -3.04 6.47 -10.94
N GLY A 84 -2.34 5.51 -10.32
CA GLY A 84 -1.94 5.59 -8.90
C GLY A 84 -1.14 6.85 -8.53
N ILE A 85 -0.33 7.38 -9.45
CA ILE A 85 0.43 8.62 -9.25
C ILE A 85 -0.52 9.82 -9.09
N ILE A 86 -1.48 9.96 -10.00
CA ILE A 86 -2.44 11.09 -10.00
C ILE A 86 -3.32 11.00 -8.75
N LEU A 87 -3.76 9.80 -8.39
CA LEU A 87 -4.54 9.58 -7.17
C LEU A 87 -3.76 10.03 -5.92
N GLY A 88 -2.47 9.69 -5.82
CA GLY A 88 -1.60 10.15 -4.73
C GLY A 88 -1.49 11.67 -4.64
N TYR A 89 -1.33 12.35 -5.77
CA TYR A 89 -1.31 13.82 -5.82
C TYR A 89 -2.64 14.45 -5.38
N ILE A 90 -3.78 13.89 -5.80
CA ILE A 90 -5.11 14.40 -5.39
C ILE A 90 -5.27 14.28 -3.88
N TRP A 91 -4.91 13.14 -3.29
CA TRP A 91 -4.96 12.95 -1.84
C TRP A 91 -4.04 13.91 -1.10
N GLN A 92 -2.81 14.10 -1.58
CA GLN A 92 -1.87 15.05 -0.98
C GLN A 92 -2.43 16.48 -0.99
N GLN A 93 -2.98 16.92 -2.13
CA GLN A 93 -3.59 18.24 -2.25
C GLN A 93 -4.82 18.39 -1.36
N MET A 94 -5.68 17.37 -1.30
CA MET A 94 -6.88 17.39 -0.46
C MET A 94 -6.52 17.46 1.03
N ILE A 95 -5.55 16.67 1.48
CA ILE A 95 -5.06 16.69 2.87
C ILE A 95 -4.43 18.05 3.18
N ASN A 96 -3.56 18.57 2.31
CA ASN A 96 -2.96 19.90 2.49
C ASN A 96 -4.02 21.01 2.52
N ALA A 97 -5.02 20.97 1.63
CA ALA A 97 -6.12 21.93 1.64
C ALA A 97 -6.93 21.89 2.95
N VAL A 98 -7.15 20.70 3.50
CA VAL A 98 -7.81 20.53 4.80
C VAL A 98 -6.93 21.05 5.94
N LEU A 99 -5.62 20.78 5.91
CA LEU A 99 -4.67 21.23 6.94
C LEU A 99 -4.41 22.73 6.91
N LEU A 100 -4.43 23.36 5.74
CA LEU A 100 -4.36 24.82 5.57
C LEU A 100 -5.51 25.54 6.29
N LYS A 101 -6.68 24.91 6.38
CA LYS A 101 -7.82 25.42 7.15
C LYS A 101 -7.56 25.47 8.66
N TYR A 102 -6.58 24.71 9.15
CA TYR A 102 -6.18 24.64 10.56
C TYR A 102 -4.86 25.38 10.84
N GLU A 103 -4.42 26.29 9.95
CA GLU A 103 -3.24 27.17 10.11
C GLU A 103 -1.97 26.46 10.61
N THR A 104 -1.80 25.18 10.27
CA THR A 104 -0.63 24.38 10.64
C THR A 104 0.21 24.14 9.39
N THR A 105 0.86 25.19 8.90
CA THR A 105 2.02 25.07 8.01
C THR A 105 2.98 26.23 8.27
#